data_AF-A0AA38CYN2-F1
#
_entry.id   AF-A0AA38CYN2-F1
#
_cell.length_a   1.000
_cell.length_b   1.000
_cell.length_c   1.000
_cell.angle_alpha   90.00
_cell.angle_beta   90.00
_cell.angle_gamma   90.00
#
_symmetry.space_group_name_H-M   'P 1'
#
loop_
_entity.id
_entity.type
_entity.pdbx_description
1 polymer ?
#
loop_
_entity_poly.entity_id
_entity_poly.type
_entity_poly.pdbx_seq_one_letter_code
_entity_poly.pdbx_strand_id
1 'polypeptide(L)'
;MIYVIGNLVLFCALWVIIFYTNKISHVQDEDTSQLFQIFKRYSELYKAFKNTRLYPNTFFIPGLLKTQTLEKETKRVEDCYDMTPQGLAVTQDYLFISAYCHSHIHHSVIFMLDKKENQYIKTILLKDRTHAGGLAYDENQQCLWFSAFARGHGRVAAITMEDILNYELTAQSKPINYAYTVDFPSLYQASFITLMEESLLAGTFVKNGKGAVAKASLVENEDSVIYSVESTEVVIPKKIQGLVFYKDYCLLSQSFGPVNSKIYVYSKEQFNAGRLDKKAALKVIKAPPYLEQIAVYDDYLYTLFESGATSYREKTAKFLMEVLVFHLPTLIKTEKKL
;
A
#
# COMPACT_ATOMS: atom_id res chain seq x y z
N MET A 1 16.43 46.95 -34.02
CA MET A 1 16.97 46.79 -32.65
C MET A 1 15.90 46.99 -31.57
N ILE A 2 15.13 48.08 -31.60
CA ILE A 2 14.07 48.39 -30.59
C ILE A 2 12.97 47.31 -30.52
N TYR A 3 12.53 46.76 -31.66
CA TYR A 3 11.47 45.73 -31.74
C TYR A 3 11.88 44.37 -31.13
N VAL A 4 13.17 44.05 -31.16
CA VAL A 4 13.72 42.80 -30.59
C VAL A 4 13.81 42.91 -29.07
N ILE A 5 14.21 44.09 -28.56
CA ILE A 5 14.30 44.37 -27.13
C ILE A 5 12.90 44.40 -26.50
N GLY A 6 11.90 45.01 -27.16
CA GLY A 6 10.52 45.04 -26.69
C GLY A 6 9.89 43.65 -26.54
N ASN A 7 10.12 42.76 -27.53
CA ASN A 7 9.64 41.37 -27.44
C ASN A 7 10.36 40.57 -26.34
N LEU A 8 11.67 40.77 -26.14
CA LEU A 8 12.42 40.08 -25.08
C LEU A 8 11.90 40.46 -23.68
N VAL A 9 11.60 41.74 -23.46
CA VAL A 9 11.01 42.23 -22.20
C VAL A 9 9.62 41.62 -21.98
N LEU A 10 8.80 41.51 -23.03
CA LEU A 10 7.47 40.92 -22.94
C LEU A 10 7.52 39.42 -22.60
N PHE A 11 8.44 38.67 -23.22
CA PHE A 11 8.65 37.24 -22.93
C PHE A 11 9.15 37.02 -21.50
N CYS A 12 10.10 37.82 -21.03
CA CYS A 12 10.57 37.76 -19.64
C CYS A 12 9.43 38.07 -18.65
N ALA A 13 8.60 39.08 -18.93
CA ALA A 13 7.45 39.42 -18.10
C ALA A 13 6.42 38.28 -18.07
N LEU A 14 6.11 37.66 -19.21
CA LEU A 14 5.21 36.51 -19.28
C LEU A 14 5.74 35.32 -18.50
N TRP A 15 7.05 35.05 -18.62
CA TRP A 15 7.70 33.94 -17.91
C TRP A 15 7.72 34.17 -16.39
N VAL A 16 7.98 35.40 -15.96
CA VAL A 16 7.86 35.81 -14.56
C VAL A 16 6.42 35.64 -14.07
N ILE A 17 5.42 36.12 -14.82
CA ILE A 17 4.02 35.95 -14.46
C ILE A 17 3.67 34.46 -14.32
N ILE A 18 3.99 33.62 -15.30
CA ILE A 18 3.74 32.16 -15.26
C ILE A 18 4.46 31.50 -14.08
N PHE A 19 5.71 31.88 -13.82
CA PHE A 19 6.49 31.36 -12.70
C PHE A 19 5.84 31.73 -11.35
N TYR A 20 5.43 32.98 -11.18
CA TYR A 20 4.81 33.44 -9.94
C TYR A 20 3.37 32.94 -9.79
N THR A 21 2.58 32.82 -10.86
CA THR A 21 1.23 32.24 -10.78
C THR A 21 1.28 30.76 -10.42
N ASN A 22 2.18 29.98 -11.01
CA ASN A 22 2.39 28.57 -10.64
C ASN A 22 2.92 28.43 -9.20
N LYS A 23 3.78 29.34 -8.75
CA LYS A 23 4.28 29.34 -7.37
C LYS A 23 3.17 29.72 -6.37
N ILE A 24 2.34 30.71 -6.70
CA ILE A 24 1.24 31.16 -5.84
C ILE A 24 0.15 30.07 -5.78
N SER A 25 -0.20 29.43 -6.90
CA SER A 25 -1.17 28.32 -6.90
C SER A 25 -0.68 27.15 -6.05
N HIS A 26 0.59 26.74 -6.17
CA HIS A 26 1.18 25.71 -5.32
C HIS A 26 1.16 26.08 -3.82
N VAL A 27 1.53 27.32 -3.47
CA VAL A 27 1.54 27.78 -2.06
C VAL A 27 0.12 27.82 -1.47
N GLN A 28 -0.88 28.19 -2.27
CA GLN A 28 -2.26 28.29 -1.82
C GLN A 28 -2.92 26.91 -1.66
N ASP A 29 -2.58 25.94 -2.52
CA ASP A 29 -2.96 24.52 -2.39
C ASP A 29 -2.33 23.86 -1.14
N GLU A 30 -1.07 24.20 -0.84
CA GLU A 30 -0.35 23.62 0.31
C GLU A 30 -0.94 24.02 1.68
N ASP A 31 -1.50 25.22 1.83
CA ASP A 31 -2.00 25.67 3.14
C ASP A 31 -3.51 25.41 3.33
N THR A 32 -4.26 25.17 2.24
CA THR A 32 -5.71 24.97 2.27
C THR A 32 -6.17 23.52 2.11
N SER A 33 -5.36 22.61 1.58
CA SER A 33 -5.80 21.22 1.39
C SER A 33 -6.06 20.50 2.72
N GLN A 34 -7.16 19.73 2.78
CA GLN A 34 -7.53 18.91 3.93
C GLN A 34 -6.37 17.99 4.36
N LEU A 35 -5.62 17.46 3.39
CA LEU A 35 -4.47 16.61 3.61
C LEU A 35 -3.38 17.31 4.44
N PHE A 36 -3.02 18.54 4.09
CA PHE A 36 -2.01 19.30 4.84
C PHE A 36 -2.48 19.62 6.26
N GLN A 37 -3.77 19.92 6.45
CA GLN A 37 -4.34 20.12 7.79
C GLN A 37 -4.29 18.85 8.65
N ILE A 38 -4.50 17.68 8.05
CA ILE A 38 -4.32 16.39 8.72
C ILE A 38 -2.85 16.22 9.13
N PHE A 39 -1.91 16.41 8.20
CA PHE A 39 -0.48 16.20 8.45
C PHE A 39 0.14 17.14 9.47
N LYS A 40 -0.35 18.38 9.61
CA LYS A 40 0.08 19.29 10.69
C LYS A 40 -0.03 18.64 12.09
N ARG A 41 -0.88 17.62 12.27
CA ARG A 41 -1.06 16.86 13.52
C ARG A 41 -0.10 15.65 13.68
N TYR A 42 0.69 15.36 12.66
CA TYR A 42 1.62 14.22 12.58
C TYR A 42 3.00 14.74 12.13
N SER A 43 3.73 15.39 13.04
CA SER A 43 4.94 16.16 12.75
C SER A 43 6.01 15.38 11.96
N GLU A 44 6.21 14.11 12.26
CA GLU A 44 7.20 13.26 11.60
C GLU A 44 6.81 12.93 10.16
N LEU A 45 5.55 12.53 9.95
CA LEU A 45 5.00 12.31 8.60
C LEU A 45 5.00 13.61 7.80
N TYR A 46 4.65 14.73 8.41
CA TYR A 46 4.66 16.03 7.74
C TYR A 46 6.08 16.46 7.32
N LYS A 47 7.08 16.28 8.19
CA LYS A 47 8.49 16.53 7.85
C LYS A 47 8.94 15.64 6.68
N ALA A 48 8.61 14.35 6.72
CA ALA A 48 8.96 13.39 5.67
C ALA A 48 8.27 13.71 4.34
N PHE A 49 6.99 14.08 4.38
CA PHE A 49 6.20 14.47 3.20
C PHE A 49 6.78 15.70 2.51
N LYS A 50 7.15 16.74 3.27
CA LYS A 50 7.81 17.95 2.72
C LYS A 50 9.20 17.69 2.13
N ASN A 51 9.86 16.63 2.57
CA ASN A 51 11.14 16.19 2.04
C ASN A 51 11.00 15.16 0.91
N THR A 52 9.78 14.73 0.58
CA THR A 52 9.53 13.89 -0.58
C THR A 52 9.77 14.72 -1.84
N ARG A 53 10.74 14.31 -2.66
CA ARG A 53 11.07 14.93 -3.95
C ARG A 53 10.50 14.17 -5.15
N LEU A 54 9.87 13.02 -4.90
CA LEU A 54 9.13 12.29 -5.91
C LEU A 54 7.92 13.12 -6.37
N TYR A 55 7.67 13.13 -7.68
CA TYR A 55 6.43 13.64 -8.26
C TYR A 55 5.90 12.61 -9.26
N PRO A 56 4.64 12.17 -9.13
CA PRO A 56 3.69 12.47 -8.05
C PRO A 56 4.10 11.88 -6.68
N ASN A 57 3.67 12.51 -5.57
CA ASN A 57 3.84 12.03 -4.19
C ASN A 57 2.52 11.69 -3.48
N THR A 58 1.41 11.77 -4.20
CA THR A 58 0.08 11.33 -3.77
C THR A 58 -0.63 10.67 -4.96
N PHE A 59 -1.36 9.58 -4.69
CA PHE A 59 -2.09 8.83 -5.71
C PHE A 59 -3.52 8.61 -5.25
N PHE A 60 -4.52 9.06 -6.00
CA PHE A 60 -5.91 8.81 -5.63
C PHE A 60 -6.20 7.31 -5.60
N ILE A 61 -6.85 6.85 -4.54
CA ILE A 61 -7.26 5.45 -4.39
C ILE A 61 -8.49 5.23 -5.28
N PRO A 62 -8.42 4.37 -6.31
CA PRO A 62 -9.57 4.08 -7.15
C PRO A 62 -10.64 3.32 -6.35
N GLY A 63 -11.88 3.43 -6.80
CA GLY A 63 -12.96 2.60 -6.28
C GLY A 63 -13.61 3.03 -4.97
N LEU A 64 -13.12 4.09 -4.32
CA LEU A 64 -13.71 4.62 -3.07
C LEU A 64 -15.17 5.11 -3.22
N LEU A 65 -15.62 5.39 -4.44
CA LEU A 65 -17.00 5.83 -4.73
C LEU A 65 -17.77 4.76 -5.49
N LYS A 66 -17.12 4.11 -6.46
CA LYS A 66 -17.75 3.12 -7.34
C LYS A 66 -16.69 2.26 -8.02
N THR A 67 -16.96 0.97 -8.19
CA THR A 67 -16.11 0.04 -8.95
C THR A 67 -16.96 -1.03 -9.61
N GLN A 68 -16.67 -1.35 -10.87
CA GLN A 68 -17.27 -2.51 -11.50
C GLN A 68 -16.58 -3.79 -11.05
N THR A 69 -17.37 -4.78 -10.60
CA THR A 69 -16.87 -6.09 -10.16
C THR A 69 -17.97 -7.15 -10.27
N LEU A 70 -17.65 -8.42 -10.05
CA LEU A 70 -18.61 -9.51 -10.13
C LEU A 70 -19.45 -9.62 -8.86
N GLU A 71 -20.77 -9.63 -9.01
CA GLU A 71 -21.68 -10.04 -7.95
C GLU A 71 -21.55 -11.56 -7.72
N LYS A 72 -21.55 -11.97 -6.45
CA LYS A 72 -21.14 -13.32 -6.03
C LYS A 72 -22.09 -14.43 -6.51
N GLU A 73 -23.39 -14.19 -6.64
CA GLU A 73 -24.42 -15.18 -6.99
C GLU A 73 -24.71 -15.14 -8.49
N THR A 74 -24.97 -13.96 -9.04
CA THR A 74 -25.35 -13.78 -10.45
C THR A 74 -24.14 -13.92 -11.38
N LYS A 75 -22.92 -13.72 -10.86
CA LYS A 75 -21.68 -13.66 -11.62
C LYS A 75 -21.71 -12.63 -12.76
N ARG A 76 -22.53 -11.59 -12.60
CA ARG A 76 -22.59 -10.45 -13.53
C ARG A 76 -21.70 -9.33 -13.03
N VAL A 77 -21.15 -8.57 -13.98
CA VAL A 77 -20.42 -7.35 -13.65
C VAL A 77 -21.43 -6.27 -13.28
N GLU A 78 -21.32 -5.77 -12.05
CA GLU A 78 -22.20 -4.79 -11.44
C GLU A 78 -21.39 -3.67 -10.76
N ASP A 79 -22.02 -2.54 -10.48
CA ASP A 79 -21.41 -1.43 -9.75
C ASP A 79 -21.43 -1.70 -8.24
N CYS A 80 -20.25 -1.76 -7.62
CA CYS A 80 -20.06 -1.80 -6.18
C CYS A 80 -19.71 -0.40 -5.65
N TYR A 81 -20.41 0.05 -4.59
CA TYR A 81 -20.22 1.36 -3.94
C TYR A 81 -19.53 1.27 -2.57
N ASP A 82 -19.08 0.07 -2.19
CA ASP A 82 -18.65 -0.28 -0.84
C ASP A 82 -17.28 -0.98 -0.85
N MET A 83 -16.45 -0.63 -1.83
CA MET A 83 -15.07 -1.11 -1.91
C MET A 83 -14.22 -0.45 -0.83
N THR A 84 -13.49 -1.29 -0.09
CA THR A 84 -12.55 -0.87 0.94
C THR A 84 -11.14 -1.29 0.54
N PRO A 85 -10.19 -0.35 0.39
CA PRO A 85 -8.81 -0.68 0.02
C PRO A 85 -8.09 -1.33 1.21
N GLN A 86 -7.15 -2.24 0.94
CA GLN A 86 -6.48 -3.02 1.98
C GLN A 86 -4.98 -3.21 1.74
N GLY A 87 -4.62 -3.81 0.61
CA GLY A 87 -3.23 -4.12 0.25
C GLY A 87 -2.64 -3.11 -0.72
N LEU A 88 -1.33 -2.94 -0.66
CA LEU A 88 -0.56 -2.00 -1.47
C LEU A 88 0.75 -2.64 -1.93
N ALA A 89 1.05 -2.56 -3.22
CA ALA A 89 2.36 -2.88 -3.79
C ALA A 89 2.78 -1.80 -4.79
N VAL A 90 4.08 -1.60 -4.93
CA VAL A 90 4.67 -0.55 -5.77
C VAL A 90 5.81 -1.15 -6.57
N THR A 91 5.90 -0.78 -7.84
CA THR A 91 6.98 -1.13 -8.77
C THR A 91 7.60 0.15 -9.32
N GLN A 92 8.52 0.01 -10.27
CA GLN A 92 9.06 1.16 -10.99
C GLN A 92 7.95 1.98 -11.66
N ASP A 93 7.05 1.32 -12.37
CA ASP A 93 6.12 1.98 -13.27
C ASP A 93 4.67 1.99 -12.75
N TYR A 94 4.33 1.07 -11.84
CA TYR A 94 2.96 0.84 -11.41
C TYR A 94 2.78 0.83 -9.90
N LEU A 95 1.57 1.21 -9.49
CA LEU A 95 1.05 1.06 -8.13
C LEU A 95 -0.18 0.15 -8.17
N PHE A 96 -0.23 -0.82 -7.25
CA PHE A 96 -1.32 -1.78 -7.13
C PHE A 96 -2.02 -1.62 -5.79
N ILE A 97 -3.36 -1.60 -5.80
CA ILE A 97 -4.20 -1.49 -4.60
C ILE A 97 -5.24 -2.60 -4.63
N SER A 98 -5.26 -3.48 -3.64
CA SER A 98 -6.37 -4.43 -3.49
C SER A 98 -7.51 -3.80 -2.71
N ALA A 99 -8.73 -4.18 -3.05
CA ALA A 99 -9.92 -3.78 -2.33
C ALA A 99 -10.95 -4.92 -2.27
N TYR A 100 -11.63 -5.03 -1.13
CA TYR A 100 -12.74 -5.96 -0.95
C TYR A 100 -14.06 -5.20 -0.82
N CYS A 101 -15.16 -5.86 -1.20
CA CYS A 101 -16.50 -5.34 -0.99
C CYS A 101 -16.88 -5.53 0.48
N HIS A 102 -17.08 -4.44 1.23
CA HIS A 102 -17.36 -4.48 2.67
C HIS A 102 -18.69 -5.18 3.00
N SER A 103 -19.71 -5.01 2.18
CA SER A 103 -20.97 -5.77 2.24
C SER A 103 -20.86 -7.24 1.80
N HIS A 104 -19.69 -7.68 1.30
CA HIS A 104 -19.40 -9.05 0.89
C HIS A 104 -20.38 -9.65 -0.14
N ILE A 105 -20.99 -8.82 -0.99
CA ILE A 105 -21.84 -9.27 -2.11
C ILE A 105 -21.09 -9.30 -3.44
N HIS A 106 -19.96 -8.58 -3.56
CA HIS A 106 -19.13 -8.60 -4.76
C HIS A 106 -17.74 -9.18 -4.51
N HIS A 107 -17.14 -9.69 -5.58
CA HIS A 107 -15.75 -10.13 -5.62
C HIS A 107 -14.78 -8.99 -5.32
N SER A 108 -13.66 -9.34 -4.70
CA SER A 108 -12.56 -8.42 -4.46
C SER A 108 -11.80 -8.14 -5.75
N VAL A 109 -11.07 -7.03 -5.76
CA VAL A 109 -10.38 -6.53 -6.95
C VAL A 109 -8.98 -6.04 -6.61
N ILE A 110 -8.15 -5.91 -7.65
CA ILE A 110 -6.89 -5.16 -7.60
C ILE A 110 -6.98 -4.05 -8.64
N PHE A 111 -6.73 -2.82 -8.23
CA PHE A 111 -6.56 -1.67 -9.11
C PHE A 111 -5.10 -1.56 -9.52
N MET A 112 -4.86 -1.25 -10.79
CA MET A 112 -3.55 -0.91 -11.33
C MET A 112 -3.54 0.56 -11.72
N LEU A 113 -2.54 1.29 -11.25
CA LEU A 113 -2.33 2.70 -11.58
C LEU A 113 -0.95 2.88 -12.21
N ASP A 114 -0.87 3.81 -13.16
CA ASP A 114 0.38 4.35 -13.68
C ASP A 114 1.01 5.27 -12.63
N LYS A 115 2.23 4.95 -12.20
CA LYS A 115 2.93 5.70 -11.15
C LYS A 115 3.45 7.05 -11.66
N LYS A 116 3.77 7.16 -12.94
CA LYS A 116 4.33 8.37 -13.53
C LYS A 116 3.23 9.37 -13.86
N GLU A 117 2.18 8.89 -14.54
CA GLU A 117 1.06 9.72 -15.00
C GLU A 117 0.02 9.96 -13.89
N ASN A 118 0.11 9.23 -12.77
CA ASN A 118 -0.87 9.26 -11.66
C ASN A 118 -2.29 8.90 -12.12
N GLN A 119 -2.41 7.91 -13.01
CA GLN A 119 -3.67 7.56 -13.63
C GLN A 119 -4.09 6.13 -13.30
N TYR A 120 -5.37 5.95 -13.02
CA TYR A 120 -5.99 4.63 -13.00
C TYR A 120 -5.91 3.99 -14.40
N ILE A 121 -5.43 2.76 -14.47
CA ILE A 121 -5.32 1.99 -15.71
C ILE A 121 -6.49 1.01 -15.82
N LYS A 122 -6.60 0.08 -14.86
CA LYS A 122 -7.59 -1.02 -14.94
C LYS A 122 -7.93 -1.64 -13.59
N THR A 123 -9.01 -2.40 -13.57
CA THR A 123 -9.49 -3.21 -12.45
C THR A 123 -9.36 -4.69 -12.79
N ILE A 124 -8.65 -5.44 -11.95
CA ILE A 124 -8.42 -6.88 -12.07
C ILE A 124 -9.35 -7.61 -11.10
N LEU A 125 -10.15 -8.56 -11.60
CA LEU A 125 -11.10 -9.31 -10.76
C LEU A 125 -10.42 -10.48 -10.07
N LEU A 126 -10.61 -10.60 -8.75
CA LEU A 126 -10.19 -11.79 -7.99
C LEU A 126 -11.28 -12.87 -8.00
N LYS A 127 -10.88 -14.11 -7.70
CA LYS A 127 -11.74 -15.31 -7.78
C LYS A 127 -12.88 -15.30 -6.78
N ASP A 128 -12.74 -14.55 -5.70
CA ASP A 128 -13.68 -14.54 -4.60
C ASP A 128 -13.68 -13.19 -3.86
N ARG A 129 -14.24 -13.18 -2.65
CA ARG A 129 -14.43 -12.02 -1.79
C ARG A 129 -13.34 -11.91 -0.72
N THR A 130 -12.15 -12.45 -1.00
CA THR A 130 -11.00 -12.40 -0.09
C THR A 130 -10.76 -10.98 0.40
N HIS A 131 -10.37 -10.81 1.66
CA HIS A 131 -10.01 -9.51 2.19
C HIS A 131 -8.84 -8.87 1.43
N ALA A 132 -7.99 -9.71 0.79
CA ALA A 132 -6.82 -9.27 0.03
C ALA A 132 -5.92 -8.31 0.81
N GLY A 133 -5.73 -8.58 2.11
CA GLY A 133 -5.15 -7.63 3.06
C GLY A 133 -3.70 -7.24 2.83
N GLY A 134 -2.95 -7.98 2.00
CA GLY A 134 -1.63 -7.56 1.57
C GLY A 134 -1.34 -7.90 0.13
N LEU A 135 -0.49 -7.07 -0.47
CA LEU A 135 0.13 -7.22 -1.79
C LEU A 135 1.66 -7.17 -1.67
N ALA A 136 2.38 -7.87 -2.54
CA ALA A 136 3.82 -7.70 -2.70
C ALA A 136 4.21 -8.02 -4.15
N TYR A 137 4.98 -7.15 -4.79
CA TYR A 137 5.48 -7.41 -6.14
C TYR A 137 6.85 -8.08 -6.07
N ASP A 138 6.96 -9.23 -6.72
CA ASP A 138 8.20 -9.98 -6.86
C ASP A 138 8.83 -9.66 -8.22
N GLU A 139 9.90 -8.86 -8.22
CA GLU A 139 10.62 -8.48 -9.43
C GLU A 139 11.36 -9.66 -10.07
N ASN A 140 11.77 -10.67 -9.30
CA ASN A 140 12.48 -11.83 -9.85
C ASN A 140 11.51 -12.76 -10.57
N GLN A 141 10.34 -12.98 -9.99
CA GLN A 141 9.30 -13.85 -10.55
C GLN A 141 8.31 -13.11 -11.46
N GLN A 142 8.42 -11.78 -11.59
CA GLN A 142 7.53 -10.91 -12.35
C GLN A 142 6.04 -11.18 -12.03
N CYS A 143 5.72 -11.27 -10.74
CA CYS A 143 4.37 -11.56 -10.28
C CYS A 143 3.96 -10.71 -9.08
N LEU A 144 2.65 -10.47 -8.96
CA LEU A 144 2.05 -9.78 -7.85
C LEU A 144 1.44 -10.82 -6.90
N TRP A 145 2.06 -10.98 -5.73
CA TRP A 145 1.53 -11.75 -4.62
C TRP A 145 0.42 -10.99 -3.90
N PHE A 146 -0.55 -11.73 -3.37
CA PHE A 146 -1.61 -11.20 -2.52
C PHE A 146 -2.12 -12.22 -1.50
N SER A 147 -2.64 -11.73 -0.37
CA SER A 147 -3.34 -12.55 0.62
C SER A 147 -4.63 -13.14 0.03
N ALA A 148 -4.72 -14.47 -0.05
CA ALA A 148 -5.85 -15.17 -0.67
C ALA A 148 -6.68 -15.92 0.38
N PHE A 149 -7.92 -16.23 0.02
CA PHE A 149 -8.82 -16.96 0.90
C PHE A 149 -8.39 -18.43 1.02
N ALA A 150 -8.35 -18.92 2.25
CA ALA A 150 -8.29 -20.33 2.59
C ALA A 150 -9.07 -20.59 3.89
N ARG A 151 -9.56 -21.82 4.05
CA ARG A 151 -10.35 -22.20 5.23
C ARG A 151 -9.46 -22.87 6.26
N GLY A 152 -9.20 -22.17 7.36
CA GLY A 152 -8.50 -22.72 8.53
C GLY A 152 -6.98 -22.61 8.47
N HIS A 153 -6.43 -21.95 7.45
CA HIS A 153 -5.00 -21.64 7.34
C HIS A 153 -4.76 -20.37 6.52
N GLY A 154 -3.54 -19.83 6.61
CA GLY A 154 -3.10 -18.72 5.77
C GLY A 154 -2.80 -19.17 4.36
N ARG A 155 -3.25 -18.41 3.36
CA ARG A 155 -2.90 -18.64 1.96
C ARG A 155 -2.54 -17.33 1.29
N VAL A 156 -1.58 -17.41 0.39
CA VAL A 156 -1.24 -16.34 -0.54
C VAL A 156 -1.29 -16.91 -1.96
N ALA A 157 -1.59 -16.06 -2.91
CA ALA A 157 -1.61 -16.42 -4.32
C ALA A 157 -0.89 -15.35 -5.13
N ALA A 158 -0.48 -15.69 -6.35
CA ALA A 158 0.15 -14.74 -7.26
C ALA A 158 -0.53 -14.73 -8.62
N ILE A 159 -0.50 -13.56 -9.25
CA ILE A 159 -0.87 -13.32 -10.65
C ILE A 159 0.37 -12.80 -11.38
N THR A 160 0.63 -13.27 -12.59
CA THR A 160 1.81 -12.83 -13.35
C THR A 160 1.61 -11.42 -13.88
N MET A 161 2.69 -10.69 -14.07
CA MET A 161 2.64 -9.36 -14.69
C MET A 161 2.13 -9.45 -16.14
N GLU A 162 2.46 -10.53 -16.86
CA GLU A 162 1.92 -10.81 -18.21
C GLU A 162 0.40 -10.93 -18.19
N ASP A 163 -0.16 -11.74 -17.28
CA ASP A 163 -1.61 -11.89 -17.12
C ASP A 163 -2.27 -10.56 -16.74
N ILE A 164 -1.65 -9.77 -15.85
CA ILE A 164 -2.14 -8.45 -15.45
C ILE A 164 -2.24 -7.52 -16.67
N LEU A 165 -1.18 -7.44 -17.47
CA LEU A 165 -1.12 -6.54 -18.62
C LEU A 165 -2.16 -6.92 -19.68
N ASN A 166 -2.36 -8.22 -19.91
CA ASN A 166 -3.32 -8.76 -20.86
C ASN A 166 -4.77 -8.81 -20.33
N TYR A 167 -4.99 -8.56 -19.03
CA TYR A 167 -6.31 -8.59 -18.44
C TYR A 167 -7.12 -7.34 -18.80
N GLU A 168 -8.36 -7.53 -19.25
CA GLU A 168 -9.33 -6.46 -19.51
C GLU A 168 -10.68 -6.78 -18.85
N LEU A 169 -11.25 -5.77 -18.17
CA LEU A 169 -12.58 -5.88 -17.57
C LEU A 169 -13.65 -5.56 -18.63
N THR A 170 -14.55 -6.51 -18.84
CA THR A 170 -15.66 -6.48 -19.78
C THR A 170 -16.91 -7.03 -19.09
N ALA A 171 -18.08 -6.85 -19.71
CA ALA A 171 -19.35 -7.36 -19.16
C ALA A 171 -19.40 -8.89 -19.00
N GLN A 172 -18.50 -9.65 -19.65
CA GLN A 172 -18.39 -11.10 -19.57
C GLN A 172 -17.07 -11.58 -18.93
N SER A 173 -16.33 -10.68 -18.28
CA SER A 173 -15.03 -11.04 -17.70
C SER A 173 -15.14 -12.10 -16.62
N LYS A 174 -14.13 -12.97 -16.61
CA LYS A 174 -13.90 -13.95 -15.55
C LYS A 174 -12.82 -13.43 -14.61
N PRO A 175 -12.78 -13.90 -13.36
CA PRO A 175 -11.63 -13.65 -12.50
C PRO A 175 -10.31 -14.03 -13.15
N ILE A 176 -9.25 -13.28 -12.84
CA ILE A 176 -7.90 -13.59 -13.30
C ILE A 176 -7.45 -14.96 -12.77
N ASN A 177 -6.65 -15.67 -13.56
CA ASN A 177 -6.05 -16.94 -13.14
C ASN A 177 -4.94 -16.68 -12.13
N TYR A 178 -4.77 -17.58 -11.17
CA TYR A 178 -3.69 -17.50 -10.18
C TYR A 178 -2.61 -18.46 -10.62
N ALA A 179 -1.39 -17.95 -10.84
CA ALA A 179 -0.26 -18.74 -11.29
C ALA A 179 0.30 -19.61 -10.18
N TYR A 180 0.38 -19.05 -8.97
CA TYR A 180 0.94 -19.73 -7.80
C TYR A 180 0.03 -19.60 -6.58
N THR A 181 0.13 -20.57 -5.67
CA THR A 181 -0.47 -20.51 -4.34
C THR A 181 0.48 -21.10 -3.32
N VAL A 182 0.62 -20.45 -2.16
CA VAL A 182 1.41 -20.95 -1.03
C VAL A 182 0.54 -20.95 0.21
N ASP A 183 0.51 -22.10 0.89
CA ASP A 183 -0.22 -22.30 2.13
C ASP A 183 0.72 -22.17 3.32
N PHE A 184 0.29 -21.44 4.34
CA PHE A 184 0.95 -21.25 5.63
C PHE A 184 0.09 -21.90 6.73
N PRO A 185 0.28 -23.21 7.01
CA PRO A 185 -0.59 -23.96 7.93
C PRO A 185 -0.54 -23.48 9.38
N SER A 186 0.56 -22.83 9.78
CA SER A 186 0.75 -22.32 11.15
C SER A 186 -0.06 -21.05 11.42
N LEU A 187 -0.44 -20.32 10.37
CA LEU A 187 -1.25 -19.11 10.46
C LEU A 187 -2.72 -19.46 10.26
N TYR A 188 -3.63 -18.89 11.06
CA TYR A 188 -5.07 -19.05 10.82
C TYR A 188 -5.53 -18.38 9.50
N GLN A 189 -4.91 -17.27 9.13
CA GLN A 189 -5.15 -16.54 7.88
C GLN A 189 -3.94 -15.67 7.51
N ALA A 190 -3.67 -15.46 6.22
CA ALA A 190 -2.70 -14.46 5.78
C ALA A 190 -3.42 -13.10 5.72
N SER A 191 -3.11 -12.21 6.64
CA SER A 191 -3.72 -10.87 6.72
C SER A 191 -2.93 -9.83 5.95
N PHE A 192 -1.61 -9.93 5.95
CA PHE A 192 -0.72 -9.09 5.15
C PHE A 192 0.48 -9.92 4.70
N ILE A 193 1.19 -9.42 3.70
CA ILE A 193 2.36 -10.11 3.13
C ILE A 193 3.47 -9.12 2.81
N THR A 194 4.69 -9.62 2.69
CA THR A 194 5.84 -8.87 2.17
C THR A 194 6.88 -9.83 1.61
N LEU A 195 7.87 -9.29 0.92
CA LEU A 195 9.04 -10.02 0.49
C LEU A 195 10.25 -9.61 1.32
N MET A 196 11.09 -10.58 1.66
CA MET A 196 12.40 -10.36 2.25
C MET A 196 13.39 -11.23 1.49
N GLU A 197 14.27 -10.61 0.70
CA GLU A 197 15.13 -11.34 -0.24
C GLU A 197 14.24 -12.20 -1.15
N GLU A 198 14.51 -13.50 -1.29
CA GLU A 198 13.69 -14.43 -2.11
C GLU A 198 12.61 -15.14 -1.28
N SER A 199 12.31 -14.63 -0.08
CA SER A 199 11.34 -15.25 0.82
C SER A 199 10.04 -14.47 0.88
N LEU A 200 8.93 -15.21 0.81
CA LEU A 200 7.58 -14.72 0.99
C LEU A 200 7.19 -14.82 2.46
N LEU A 201 6.86 -13.68 3.06
CA LEU A 201 6.45 -13.60 4.44
C LEU A 201 4.95 -13.31 4.50
N ALA A 202 4.22 -14.09 5.28
CA ALA A 202 2.80 -13.89 5.55
C ALA A 202 2.59 -13.62 7.04
N GLY A 203 1.76 -12.65 7.38
CA GLY A 203 1.49 -12.27 8.76
C GLY A 203 0.00 -12.25 9.12
N THR A 204 -0.28 -12.39 10.42
CA THR A 204 -1.63 -12.42 10.98
C THR A 204 -2.00 -11.12 11.68
N PHE A 205 -3.15 -10.56 11.31
CA PHE A 205 -3.79 -9.55 12.13
C PHE A 205 -4.47 -10.22 13.33
N VAL A 206 -4.12 -9.77 14.53
CA VAL A 206 -4.77 -10.23 15.77
C VAL A 206 -5.18 -9.02 16.60
N LYS A 207 -6.47 -8.92 16.95
CA LYS A 207 -7.01 -7.79 17.74
C LYS A 207 -6.47 -7.76 19.17
N ASN A 208 -6.37 -8.92 19.82
CA ASN A 208 -5.96 -9.12 21.21
C ASN A 208 -4.89 -10.23 21.28
N GLY A 209 -3.78 -9.98 21.98
CA GLY A 209 -2.68 -10.94 22.07
C GLY A 209 -1.45 -10.50 21.25
N LYS A 210 -0.73 -11.45 20.68
CA LYS A 210 0.38 -11.22 19.74
C LYS A 210 0.02 -11.88 18.41
N GLY A 211 0.46 -11.29 17.30
CA GLY A 211 0.37 -11.91 15.98
C GLY A 211 1.62 -12.72 15.69
N ALA A 212 1.65 -13.33 14.51
CA ALA A 212 2.78 -14.09 14.00
C ALA A 212 3.04 -13.75 12.52
N VAL A 213 4.30 -13.88 12.11
CA VAL A 213 4.75 -13.87 10.73
C VAL A 213 5.43 -15.21 10.45
N ALA A 214 4.95 -15.92 9.44
CA ALA A 214 5.57 -17.13 8.93
C ALA A 214 6.30 -16.82 7.62
N LYS A 215 7.36 -17.58 7.34
CA LYS A 215 8.23 -17.39 6.20
C LYS A 215 8.18 -18.59 5.28
N ALA A 216 8.11 -18.35 3.98
CA ALA A 216 8.23 -19.36 2.95
C ALA A 216 9.40 -18.99 2.04
N SER A 217 10.34 -19.90 1.89
CA SER A 217 11.52 -19.69 1.04
C SER A 217 11.33 -20.42 -0.28
N LEU A 218 11.77 -19.80 -1.37
CA LEU A 218 11.82 -20.47 -2.67
C LEU A 218 12.77 -21.67 -2.59
N VAL A 219 12.31 -22.81 -3.10
CA VAL A 219 13.11 -24.02 -3.31
C VAL A 219 13.13 -24.24 -4.80
N GLU A 220 14.29 -24.01 -5.42
CA GLU A 220 14.49 -24.27 -6.85
C GLU A 220 14.25 -25.76 -7.13
N ASN A 221 13.37 -26.03 -8.09
CA ASN A 221 13.18 -27.33 -8.70
C ASN A 221 13.22 -27.11 -10.22
N GLU A 222 13.86 -28.03 -10.94
CA GLU A 222 14.23 -27.89 -12.36
C GLU A 222 13.03 -27.52 -13.27
N ASP A 223 11.80 -27.82 -12.84
CA ASP A 223 10.58 -27.60 -13.62
C ASP A 223 9.46 -26.81 -12.90
N SER A 224 9.66 -26.33 -11.66
CA SER A 224 8.57 -25.67 -10.88
C SER A 224 9.05 -24.76 -9.75
N VAL A 225 8.39 -23.61 -9.61
CA VAL A 225 8.55 -22.69 -8.46
C VAL A 225 7.82 -23.29 -7.25
N ILE A 226 8.58 -23.81 -6.28
CA ILE A 226 8.02 -24.38 -5.04
C ILE A 226 8.43 -23.52 -3.85
N TYR A 227 7.49 -23.20 -2.97
CA TYR A 227 7.77 -22.52 -1.71
C TYR A 227 7.70 -23.49 -0.54
N SER A 228 8.76 -23.55 0.26
CA SER A 228 8.78 -24.32 1.50
C SER A 228 8.56 -23.39 2.69
N VAL A 229 7.48 -23.64 3.44
CA VAL A 229 7.16 -22.89 4.66
C VAL A 229 8.02 -23.36 5.82
N GLU A 230 8.69 -22.42 6.47
CA GLU A 230 9.51 -22.67 7.65
C GLU A 230 8.64 -22.98 8.88
N SER A 231 9.14 -23.84 9.77
CA SER A 231 8.41 -24.25 10.98
C SER A 231 8.37 -23.18 12.07
N THR A 232 9.24 -22.17 11.99
CA THR A 232 9.38 -21.13 13.02
C THR A 232 8.69 -19.84 12.60
N GLU A 233 7.98 -19.23 13.53
CA GLU A 233 7.30 -17.95 13.34
C GLU A 233 7.99 -16.82 14.10
N VAL A 234 7.93 -15.62 13.53
CA VAL A 234 8.33 -14.39 14.21
C VAL A 234 7.10 -13.79 14.90
N VAL A 235 7.16 -13.66 16.22
CA VAL A 235 6.08 -13.08 17.01
C VAL A 235 6.08 -11.56 16.85
N ILE A 236 4.91 -10.99 16.51
CA ILE A 236 4.71 -9.56 16.29
C ILE A 236 3.69 -8.96 17.28
N PRO A 237 3.68 -7.63 17.47
CA PRO A 237 2.62 -6.97 18.23
C PRO A 237 1.22 -7.27 17.68
N LYS A 238 0.18 -7.02 18.48
CA LYS A 238 -1.20 -7.02 17.99
C LYS A 238 -1.46 -5.93 16.94
N LYS A 239 -2.52 -6.14 16.17
CA LYS A 239 -3.15 -5.16 15.26
C LYS A 239 -2.20 -4.65 14.17
N ILE A 240 -1.28 -5.50 13.73
CA ILE A 240 -0.40 -5.18 12.61
C ILE A 240 -1.20 -5.41 11.32
N GLN A 241 -1.16 -4.42 10.44
CA GLN A 241 -1.80 -4.40 9.13
C GLN A 241 -0.80 -4.62 7.98
N GLY A 242 0.49 -4.45 8.25
CA GLY A 242 1.54 -4.56 7.23
C GLY A 242 2.94 -4.60 7.83
N LEU A 243 3.86 -5.18 7.05
CA LEU A 243 5.28 -5.36 7.34
C LEU A 243 6.05 -4.98 6.06
N VAL A 244 7.13 -4.21 6.19
CA VAL A 244 8.02 -3.94 5.06
C VAL A 244 9.46 -3.76 5.52
N PHE A 245 10.42 -4.14 4.68
CA PHE A 245 11.83 -3.95 4.92
C PHE A 245 12.37 -2.78 4.10
N TYR A 246 13.33 -2.06 4.69
CA TYR A 246 14.07 -0.99 4.02
C TYR A 246 15.48 -0.94 4.56
N LYS A 247 16.47 -1.34 3.75
CA LYS A 247 17.87 -1.49 4.18
C LYS A 247 17.92 -2.36 5.46
N ASP A 248 18.55 -1.86 6.52
CA ASP A 248 18.66 -2.55 7.80
C ASP A 248 17.44 -2.36 8.73
N TYR A 249 16.32 -1.83 8.22
CA TYR A 249 15.11 -1.56 9.01
C TYR A 249 13.95 -2.46 8.63
N CYS A 250 13.12 -2.74 9.64
CA CYS A 250 11.84 -3.41 9.54
C CYS A 250 10.76 -2.45 10.06
N LEU A 251 9.74 -2.16 9.26
CA LEU A 251 8.63 -1.29 9.62
C LEU A 251 7.33 -2.09 9.74
N LEU A 252 6.55 -1.84 10.79
CA LEU A 252 5.22 -2.43 11.00
C LEU A 252 4.15 -1.34 11.06
N SER A 253 3.12 -1.42 10.22
CA SER A 253 1.92 -0.60 10.38
C SER A 253 0.99 -1.23 11.42
N GLN A 254 0.57 -0.46 12.42
CA GLN A 254 -0.40 -0.87 13.45
C GLN A 254 -1.64 0.03 13.37
N SER A 255 -2.81 -0.56 13.14
CA SER A 255 -4.08 0.17 13.16
C SER A 255 -5.26 -0.69 13.64
N PHE A 256 -6.28 -0.01 14.17
CA PHE A 256 -7.59 -0.59 14.46
C PHE A 256 -8.60 0.51 14.80
N GLY A 257 -9.52 0.81 13.89
CA GLY A 257 -10.60 1.75 14.12
C GLY A 257 -10.18 3.23 14.04
N PRO A 258 -11.01 4.16 14.54
CA PRO A 258 -10.87 5.61 14.32
C PRO A 258 -9.79 6.28 15.19
N VAL A 259 -8.92 5.50 15.84
CA VAL A 259 -7.81 6.01 16.64
C VAL A 259 -6.54 6.12 15.80
N ASN A 260 -5.61 6.98 16.21
CA ASN A 260 -4.35 7.15 15.49
C ASN A 260 -3.61 5.81 15.33
N SER A 261 -3.21 5.51 14.10
CA SER A 261 -2.36 4.39 13.79
C SER A 261 -0.91 4.68 14.19
N LYS A 262 -0.05 3.68 14.11
CA LYS A 262 1.37 3.79 14.40
C LYS A 262 2.18 3.06 13.34
N ILE A 263 3.36 3.56 13.03
CA ILE A 263 4.40 2.83 12.32
C ILE A 263 5.52 2.57 13.32
N TYR A 264 5.74 1.29 13.64
CA TYR A 264 6.87 0.88 14.47
C TYR A 264 8.08 0.66 13.58
N VAL A 265 9.25 1.16 14.00
CA VAL A 265 10.53 0.94 13.32
C VAL A 265 11.41 0.09 14.21
N TYR A 266 11.92 -1.00 13.66
CA TYR A 266 12.89 -1.92 14.24
C TYR A 266 14.07 -2.07 13.29
N SER A 267 15.19 -2.65 13.75
CA SER A 267 16.20 -3.16 12.82
C SER A 267 15.78 -4.52 12.23
N LYS A 268 16.34 -4.88 11.06
CA LYS A 268 16.19 -6.20 10.46
C LYS A 268 16.74 -7.29 11.39
N GLU A 269 17.81 -7.00 12.15
CA GLU A 269 18.34 -7.88 13.19
C GLU A 269 17.32 -8.13 14.31
N GLN A 270 16.58 -7.11 14.75
CA GLN A 270 15.50 -7.29 15.73
C GLN A 270 14.38 -8.17 15.20
N PHE A 271 14.01 -8.03 13.93
CA PHE A 271 13.04 -8.91 13.28
C PHE A 271 13.52 -10.36 13.26
N ASN A 272 14.73 -10.62 12.75
CA ASN A 272 15.31 -11.96 12.67
C ASN A 272 15.47 -12.62 14.05
N ALA A 273 15.75 -11.83 15.09
CA ALA A 273 15.86 -12.30 16.47
C ALA A 273 14.50 -12.41 17.20
N GLY A 274 13.38 -12.09 16.56
CA GLY A 274 12.04 -12.11 17.19
C GLY A 274 11.83 -11.05 18.28
N ARG A 275 12.64 -9.98 18.29
CA ARG A 275 12.63 -8.90 19.31
C ARG A 275 11.79 -7.69 18.86
N LEU A 276 10.50 -7.92 18.62
CA LEU A 276 9.56 -6.92 18.09
C LEU A 276 8.58 -6.40 19.15
N ASP A 277 8.97 -6.39 20.42
CA ASP A 277 8.14 -5.79 21.46
C ASP A 277 8.11 -4.25 21.35
N LYS A 278 7.03 -3.65 21.81
CA LYS A 278 6.80 -2.21 21.66
C LYS A 278 7.86 -1.32 22.34
N LYS A 279 8.57 -1.84 23.35
CA LYS A 279 9.61 -1.08 24.08
C LYS A 279 10.96 -1.16 23.36
N ALA A 280 11.20 -2.24 22.62
CA ALA A 280 12.38 -2.43 21.80
C ALA A 280 12.35 -1.65 20.47
N ALA A 281 11.20 -1.07 20.09
CA ALA A 281 11.09 -0.26 18.88
C ALA A 281 12.10 0.89 18.90
N LEU A 282 12.92 0.99 17.85
CA LEU A 282 13.88 2.09 17.67
C LEU A 282 13.16 3.43 17.55
N LYS A 283 11.97 3.40 16.95
CA LYS A 283 11.11 4.57 16.75
C LYS A 283 9.64 4.17 16.63
N VAL A 284 8.74 5.05 17.08
CA VAL A 284 7.29 4.88 16.91
C VAL A 284 6.72 6.15 16.31
N ILE A 285 6.35 6.09 15.04
CA ILE A 285 5.79 7.20 14.29
C ILE A 285 4.26 7.16 14.43
N LYS A 286 3.67 8.30 14.76
CA LYS A 286 2.21 8.44 14.83
C LYS A 286 1.63 8.72 13.44
N ALA A 287 0.54 8.04 13.08
CA ALA A 287 -0.13 8.18 11.78
C ALA A 287 -1.65 8.42 11.93
N PRO A 288 -2.32 8.90 10.88
CA PRO A 288 -3.78 8.95 10.82
C PRO A 288 -4.46 7.60 11.10
N PRO A 289 -5.74 7.58 11.52
CA PRO A 289 -6.48 6.34 11.73
C PRO A 289 -6.59 5.49 10.46
N TYR A 290 -6.86 4.19 10.63
CA TYR A 290 -7.11 3.26 9.53
C TYR A 290 -5.94 3.11 8.54
N LEU A 291 -4.70 3.08 9.05
CA LEU A 291 -3.51 2.75 8.25
C LEU A 291 -3.50 1.24 8.01
N GLU A 292 -3.65 0.85 6.75
CA GLU A 292 -3.63 -0.55 6.32
C GLU A 292 -2.20 -0.94 5.94
N GLN A 293 -1.99 -1.28 4.66
CA GLN A 293 -0.68 -1.67 4.19
C GLN A 293 0.28 -0.50 3.95
N ILE A 294 1.56 -0.78 4.13
CA ILE A 294 2.70 0.06 3.77
C ILE A 294 3.57 -0.68 2.76
N ALA A 295 4.16 0.04 1.81
CA ALA A 295 5.07 -0.50 0.82
C ALA A 295 6.28 0.42 0.65
N VAL A 296 7.42 -0.13 0.23
CA VAL A 296 8.66 0.62 0.01
C VAL A 296 9.09 0.43 -1.43
N TYR A 297 9.47 1.53 -2.07
CA TYR A 297 10.15 1.53 -3.36
C TYR A 297 11.23 2.63 -3.30
N ASP A 298 12.47 2.29 -3.62
CA ASP A 298 13.66 3.12 -3.37
C ASP A 298 13.72 3.66 -1.92
N ASP A 299 13.88 4.97 -1.76
CA ASP A 299 13.94 5.68 -0.48
C ASP A 299 12.58 6.26 -0.06
N TYR A 300 11.46 5.70 -0.56
CA TYR A 300 10.12 6.18 -0.32
C TYR A 300 9.18 5.14 0.30
N LEU A 301 8.46 5.55 1.35
CA LEU A 301 7.39 4.77 1.98
C LEU A 301 6.06 5.22 1.40
N TYR A 302 5.32 4.29 0.81
CA TYR A 302 3.95 4.47 0.38
C TYR A 302 3.03 3.92 1.46
N THR A 303 1.98 4.66 1.81
CA THR A 303 1.04 4.26 2.86
C THR A 303 -0.39 4.30 2.34
N LEU A 304 -1.14 3.23 2.59
CA LEU A 304 -2.55 3.11 2.23
C LEU A 304 -3.44 3.21 3.47
N PHE A 305 -4.55 3.94 3.36
CA PHE A 305 -5.53 4.08 4.43
C PHE A 305 -6.92 3.66 3.95
N GLU A 306 -7.64 2.85 4.73
CA GLU A 306 -9.05 2.50 4.41
C GLU A 306 -10.04 3.60 4.80
N SER A 307 -9.56 4.64 5.50
CA SER A 307 -10.40 5.74 6.01
C SER A 307 -11.24 6.44 4.94
N GLY A 308 -10.80 6.46 3.69
CA GLY A 308 -11.54 7.05 2.57
C GLY A 308 -12.74 6.23 2.10
N ALA A 309 -12.85 4.94 2.45
CA ALA A 309 -13.95 4.09 1.99
C ALA A 309 -15.29 4.47 2.62
N THR A 310 -16.39 4.18 1.92
CA THR A 310 -17.76 4.52 2.34
C THR A 310 -18.05 4.08 3.77
N SER A 311 -17.63 2.86 4.14
CA SER A 311 -17.89 2.27 5.46
C SER A 311 -17.08 2.91 6.59
N TYR A 312 -16.11 3.79 6.30
CA TYR A 312 -15.20 4.39 7.30
C TYR A 312 -15.09 5.92 7.28
N ARG A 313 -15.37 6.59 6.16
CA ARG A 313 -15.12 8.04 6.00
C ARG A 313 -15.84 8.94 6.99
N GLU A 314 -17.04 8.56 7.42
CA GLU A 314 -17.81 9.33 8.41
C GLU A 314 -17.36 9.06 9.85
N LYS A 315 -16.55 8.02 10.08
CA LYS A 315 -16.05 7.64 11.41
C LYS A 315 -14.83 8.47 11.84
N THR A 316 -14.28 9.31 10.98
CA THR A 316 -13.11 10.15 11.27
C THR A 316 -13.10 11.43 10.42
N ALA A 317 -12.83 12.58 11.04
CA ALA A 317 -12.61 13.83 10.32
C ALA A 317 -11.26 13.88 9.57
N LYS A 318 -10.45 12.82 9.67
CA LYS A 318 -9.11 12.71 9.09
C LYS A 318 -9.04 11.62 8.01
N PHE A 319 -10.12 11.44 7.25
CA PHE A 319 -10.11 10.47 6.18
C PHE A 319 -9.16 10.91 5.07
N LEU A 320 -8.58 9.92 4.40
CA LEU A 320 -7.59 10.08 3.34
C LEU A 320 -8.08 9.30 2.13
N MET A 321 -8.03 9.93 0.96
CA MET A 321 -8.48 9.36 -0.30
C MET A 321 -7.33 8.97 -1.22
N GLU A 322 -6.10 9.18 -0.74
CA GLU A 322 -4.86 9.00 -1.49
C GLU A 322 -3.93 8.01 -0.80
N VAL A 323 -3.17 7.26 -1.60
CA VAL A 323 -1.88 6.72 -1.17
C VAL A 323 -0.91 7.88 -1.01
N LEU A 324 -0.22 7.91 0.13
CA LEU A 324 0.68 9.00 0.51
C LEU A 324 2.12 8.53 0.50
N VAL A 325 3.03 9.35 -0.05
CA VAL A 325 4.45 9.03 -0.19
C VAL A 325 5.31 9.87 0.74
N PHE A 326 6.13 9.20 1.55
CA PHE A 326 7.02 9.82 2.52
C PHE A 326 8.48 9.45 2.26
N HIS A 327 9.37 10.44 2.31
CA HIS A 327 10.81 10.20 2.25
C HIS A 327 11.30 9.44 3.50
N LEU A 328 11.64 8.16 3.32
CA LEU A 328 12.01 7.23 4.41
C LEU A 328 13.22 7.71 5.21
N PRO A 329 14.34 8.14 4.61
CA PRO A 329 15.49 8.65 5.36
C PRO A 329 15.14 9.79 6.32
N THR A 330 14.21 10.68 5.96
CA THR A 330 13.72 11.71 6.88
C THR A 330 12.86 11.10 7.98
N LEU A 331 11.99 10.17 7.62
CA LEU A 331 11.01 9.58 8.52
C LEU A 331 11.65 8.73 9.63
N ILE A 332 12.66 7.91 9.30
CA ILE A 332 13.29 6.99 10.24
C ILE A 332 14.46 7.61 11.01
N LYS A 333 14.96 8.79 10.61
CA LYS A 333 16.04 9.48 11.31
C LYS A 333 15.69 9.65 12.79
N THR A 334 16.53 9.11 13.66
CA THR A 334 16.47 9.36 15.10
C THR A 334 17.20 10.68 15.37
N GLU A 335 16.53 11.63 16.03
CA GLU A 335 17.21 12.81 16.54
C GLU A 335 18.28 12.33 17.55
N LYS A 336 19.55 12.68 17.33
CA LYS A 336 20.60 12.42 18.34
C LYS A 336 20.14 13.12 19.61
N LYS A 337 19.86 12.36 20.67
CA LYS A 337 19.77 12.96 22.00
C LYS A 337 21.14 13.56 22.31
N LEU A 338 21.20 14.89 22.37
CA LEU A 338 22.35 15.63 22.88
C LEU A 338 22.58 15.30 24.36
#